data_AF-A0A6B9G3J0-F1
#
_entry.id   AF-A0A6B9G3J0-F1
#
_cell.length_a   1.000
_cell.length_b   1.000
_cell.length_c   1.000
_cell.angle_alpha   90.00
_cell.angle_beta   90.00
_cell.angle_gamma   90.00
#
_symmetry.space_group_name_H-M   'P 1'
#
loop_
_entity.id
_entity.type
_entity.pdbx_description
1 polymer ?
#
loop_
_entity_poly.entity_id
_entity_poly.type
_entity_poly.pdbx_seq_one_letter_code
_entity_poly.pdbx_strand_id
1 'polypeptide(L)'
;MNEMDQLKNMLDVMQLRRMSVEKQIADFKKLQGEIAELYARADTDPDAMKKVQKLDAVMQGDGKAMFESVVAKAPVVSKTFDRLGRQLKQLMPDDVKAPENVVKEKATEAKVPVRAPIAKKHRRSFA
;
A
#
# COMPACT_ATOMS: atom_id res chain seq x y z
N MET A 1 -16.74 24.59 27.55
CA MET A 1 -15.84 23.57 26.97
C MET A 1 -14.91 24.29 26.02
N ASN A 2 -13.60 24.11 26.20
CA ASN A 2 -12.59 24.86 25.45
C ASN A 2 -12.50 24.35 24.01
N GLU A 3 -12.44 25.26 23.05
CA GLU A 3 -12.20 24.96 21.62
C GLU A 3 -10.93 24.10 21.42
N MET A 4 -9.94 24.26 22.31
CA MET A 4 -8.74 23.42 22.36
C MET A 4 -9.01 21.95 22.69
N ASP A 5 -9.96 21.66 23.59
CA ASP A 5 -10.32 20.26 23.91
C ASP A 5 -11.02 19.59 22.72
N GLN A 6 -11.81 20.36 21.96
CA GLN A 6 -12.44 19.88 20.73
C GLN A 6 -11.41 19.60 19.64
N LEU A 7 -10.42 20.50 19.46
CA LEU A 7 -9.33 20.29 18.51
C LEU A 7 -8.50 19.05 18.86
N LYS A 8 -8.17 18.86 20.14
CA LYS A 8 -7.44 17.67 20.61
C LYS A 8 -8.20 16.38 20.32
N ASN A 9 -9.49 16.34 20.67
CA ASN A 9 -10.33 15.17 20.39
C ASN A 9 -10.41 14.88 18.88
N MET A 10 -10.48 15.91 18.04
CA MET A 10 -10.50 15.73 16.58
C MET A 10 -9.18 15.16 16.07
N LEU A 11 -8.02 15.62 16.59
CA LEU A 11 -6.71 15.09 16.23
C LEU A 11 -6.55 13.63 16.65
N ASP A 12 -6.98 13.27 17.87
CA ASP A 12 -6.92 11.90 18.37
C ASP A 12 -7.76 10.95 17.49
N VAL A 13 -8.97 11.38 17.10
CA VAL A 13 -9.83 10.63 16.17
C VAL A 13 -9.17 10.49 14.79
N MET A 14 -8.52 11.54 14.28
CA MET A 14 -7.81 11.47 13.01
C MET A 14 -6.63 10.49 13.06
N GLN A 15 -5.87 10.47 14.16
CA GLN A 15 -4.76 9.55 14.35
C GLN A 15 -5.23 8.09 14.41
N LEU A 16 -6.32 7.82 15.15
CA LEU A 16 -6.94 6.48 15.18
C LEU A 16 -7.39 6.03 13.80
N ARG A 17 -8.04 6.91 13.03
CA ARG A 17 -8.46 6.63 11.65
C ARG A 17 -7.28 6.36 10.74
N ARG A 18 -6.18 7.13 10.87
CA ARG A 18 -4.95 6.90 10.09
C ARG A 18 -4.40 5.49 10.34
N MET A 19 -4.23 5.10 11.60
CA MET A 19 -3.72 3.76 11.93
C MET A 19 -4.64 2.65 11.40
N SER A 20 -5.96 2.87 11.47
CA SER A 20 -6.93 1.92 10.92
C SER A 20 -6.81 1.77 9.40
N VAL A 21 -6.64 2.87 8.67
CA VAL A 21 -6.42 2.85 7.22
C VAL A 21 -5.08 2.18 6.86
N GLU A 22 -4.02 2.47 7.59
CA GLU A 22 -2.71 1.82 7.40
C GLU A 22 -2.82 0.30 7.58
N LYS A 23 -3.57 -0.17 8.58
CA LYS A 23 -3.86 -1.59 8.77
C LYS A 23 -4.64 -2.17 7.59
N GLN A 24 -5.72 -1.50 7.15
CA GLN A 24 -6.51 -1.97 6.00
C GLN A 24 -5.67 -2.08 4.72
N ILE A 25 -4.72 -1.16 4.51
CA ILE A 25 -3.78 -1.22 3.37
C ILE A 25 -2.86 -2.44 3.50
N ALA A 26 -2.34 -2.72 4.69
CA ALA A 26 -1.49 -3.90 4.92
C ALA A 26 -2.26 -5.20 4.67
N ASP A 27 -3.48 -5.30 5.20
CA ASP A 27 -4.37 -6.45 5.02
C ASP A 27 -4.72 -6.64 3.53
N PHE A 28 -4.98 -5.55 2.80
CA PHE A 28 -5.25 -5.60 1.36
C PHE A 28 -4.04 -6.07 0.55
N LYS A 29 -2.83 -5.61 0.88
CA LYS A 29 -1.58 -6.08 0.24
C LYS A 29 -1.36 -7.57 0.47
N LYS A 30 -1.63 -8.04 1.68
CA LYS A 30 -1.55 -9.47 2.01
C LYS A 30 -2.53 -10.27 1.17
N LEU A 31 -3.78 -9.83 1.06
CA LEU A 31 -4.80 -10.47 0.23
C LEU A 31 -4.39 -10.51 -1.25
N GLN A 32 -3.81 -9.43 -1.79
CA GLN A 32 -3.27 -9.42 -3.15
C GLN A 32 -2.16 -10.47 -3.35
N GLY A 33 -1.30 -10.66 -2.35
CA GLY A 33 -0.28 -11.72 -2.35
C GLY A 33 -0.90 -13.12 -2.36
N GLU A 34 -1.88 -13.37 -1.50
CA GLU A 34 -2.59 -14.65 -1.43
C GLU A 34 -3.29 -14.98 -2.76
N ILE A 35 -3.92 -13.98 -3.39
CA ILE A 35 -4.54 -14.12 -4.70
C ILE A 35 -3.48 -14.46 -5.76
N ALA A 36 -2.33 -13.77 -5.76
CA ALA A 36 -1.25 -14.05 -6.71
C ALA A 36 -0.69 -15.47 -6.56
N GLU A 37 -0.49 -15.95 -5.33
CA GLU A 37 -0.08 -17.34 -5.05
C GLU A 37 -1.13 -18.35 -5.49
N LEU A 38 -2.40 -17.98 -5.43
CA LEU A 38 -3.52 -18.82 -5.82
C LEU A 38 -3.61 -18.93 -7.35
N TYR A 39 -3.40 -17.85 -8.09
CA TYR A 39 -3.23 -17.89 -9.55
C TYR A 39 -2.00 -18.69 -9.97
N ALA A 40 -0.86 -18.53 -9.29
CA ALA A 40 0.38 -19.26 -9.60
C ALA A 40 0.23 -20.79 -9.45
N ARG A 41 -0.64 -21.24 -8.55
CA ARG A 41 -0.91 -22.67 -8.32
C ARG A 41 -2.04 -23.22 -9.17
N ALA A 42 -2.89 -22.38 -9.75
CA ALA A 42 -4.12 -22.78 -10.45
C ALA A 42 -3.88 -23.73 -11.62
N ASP A 43 -2.73 -23.64 -12.29
CA ASP A 43 -2.39 -24.51 -13.42
C ASP A 43 -2.06 -25.95 -12.99
N THR A 44 -1.70 -26.15 -11.73
CA THR A 44 -1.22 -27.45 -11.19
C THR A 44 -2.11 -28.02 -10.09
N ASP A 45 -2.92 -27.20 -9.44
CA ASP A 45 -3.81 -27.56 -8.35
C ASP A 45 -5.28 -27.30 -8.74
N PRO A 46 -6.09 -28.37 -8.95
CA PRO A 46 -7.51 -28.25 -9.30
C PRO A 46 -8.34 -27.47 -8.27
N ASP A 47 -7.96 -27.50 -7.00
CA ASP A 47 -8.69 -26.78 -5.96
C ASP A 47 -8.30 -25.30 -5.94
N ALA A 48 -7.05 -24.95 -6.28
CA ALA A 48 -6.66 -23.57 -6.55
C ALA A 48 -7.41 -23.02 -7.79
N MET A 49 -7.53 -23.82 -8.85
CA MET A 49 -8.29 -23.44 -10.05
C MET A 49 -9.77 -23.14 -9.74
N LYS A 50 -10.43 -23.98 -8.94
CA LYS A 50 -11.82 -23.73 -8.48
C LYS A 50 -11.94 -22.44 -7.69
N LYS A 51 -10.95 -22.12 -6.84
CA LYS A 51 -10.93 -20.88 -6.05
C LYS A 51 -10.75 -19.65 -6.95
N VAL A 52 -9.88 -19.72 -7.96
CA VAL A 52 -9.72 -18.66 -8.97
C VAL A 52 -11.05 -18.42 -9.68
N GLN A 53 -11.69 -19.46 -10.19
CA GLN A 53 -12.95 -19.34 -10.92
C GLN A 53 -14.07 -18.72 -10.07
N LYS A 54 -14.15 -19.08 -8.78
CA LYS A 54 -15.09 -18.46 -7.85
C LYS A 54 -14.78 -16.98 -7.61
N LEU A 55 -13.51 -16.63 -7.45
CA LEU A 55 -13.07 -15.25 -7.28
C LEU A 55 -13.43 -14.42 -8.53
N ASP A 56 -13.13 -14.93 -9.72
CA ASP A 56 -13.46 -14.28 -10.98
C ASP A 56 -14.97 -14.07 -11.14
N ALA A 57 -15.78 -15.08 -10.79
CA ALA A 57 -17.24 -14.96 -10.84
C ALA A 57 -17.77 -13.84 -9.93
N VAL A 58 -17.22 -13.71 -8.72
CA VAL A 58 -17.58 -12.62 -7.79
C VAL A 58 -17.11 -11.28 -8.32
N MET A 59 -15.91 -11.21 -8.88
CA MET A 59 -15.34 -9.98 -9.44
C MET A 59 -16.01 -9.50 -10.73
N GLN A 60 -16.64 -10.40 -11.49
CA GLN A 60 -17.40 -10.07 -12.69
C GLN A 60 -18.88 -9.74 -12.40
N GLY A 61 -19.42 -10.23 -11.29
CA GLY A 61 -20.75 -9.89 -10.80
C GLY A 61 -20.76 -8.61 -9.95
N ASP A 62 -21.44 -8.67 -8.80
CA ASP A 62 -21.62 -7.52 -7.90
C ASP A 62 -20.30 -6.95 -7.35
N GLY A 63 -19.24 -7.76 -7.32
CA GLY A 63 -17.90 -7.34 -6.89
C GLY A 63 -17.29 -6.26 -7.79
N LYS A 64 -17.65 -6.21 -9.08
CA LYS A 64 -17.12 -5.22 -10.03
C LYS A 64 -17.52 -3.80 -9.65
N ALA A 65 -18.82 -3.58 -9.46
CA ALA A 65 -19.36 -2.27 -9.13
C ALA A 65 -18.86 -1.78 -7.76
N MET A 66 -18.71 -2.72 -6.80
CA MET A 66 -18.13 -2.42 -5.49
C MET A 66 -16.66 -1.98 -5.61
N PHE A 67 -15.85 -2.71 -6.39
CA PHE A 67 -14.46 -2.39 -6.63
C PHE A 67 -14.30 -1.04 -7.34
N GLU A 68 -15.06 -0.79 -8.40
CA GLU A 68 -15.05 0.47 -9.14
C GLU A 68 -15.44 1.66 -8.24
N SER A 69 -16.44 1.49 -7.38
CA SER A 69 -16.85 2.52 -6.40
C SER A 69 -15.74 2.86 -5.40
N VAL A 70 -15.01 1.85 -4.90
CA VAL A 70 -13.86 2.05 -4.00
C VAL A 70 -12.72 2.77 -4.73
N VAL A 71 -12.37 2.31 -5.93
CA VAL A 71 -11.32 2.91 -6.75
C VAL A 71 -11.65 4.36 -7.11
N ALA A 72 -12.91 4.68 -7.42
CA ALA A 72 -13.35 6.04 -7.71
C ALA A 72 -13.24 6.98 -6.49
N LYS A 73 -13.45 6.46 -5.28
CA LYS A 73 -13.37 7.25 -4.04
C LYS A 73 -11.94 7.41 -3.50
N ALA A 74 -11.05 6.47 -3.78
CA ALA A 74 -9.65 6.52 -3.35
C ALA A 74 -8.91 7.84 -3.69
N PRO A 75 -8.97 8.38 -4.93
CA PRO A 75 -8.30 9.64 -5.26
C PRO A 75 -8.93 10.84 -4.57
N VAL A 76 -10.24 10.81 -4.30
CA VAL A 76 -10.92 11.85 -3.53
C VAL A 76 -10.34 11.87 -2.13
N VAL A 77 -10.32 10.72 -1.45
CA VAL A 77 -9.79 10.56 -0.09
C VAL A 77 -8.32 11.01 0.00
N SER A 78 -7.48 10.59 -0.95
CA SER A 78 -6.08 11.03 -1.01
C SER A 78 -5.95 12.54 -1.11
N LYS A 79 -6.69 13.19 -2.01
CA LYS A 79 -6.67 14.66 -2.16
C LYS A 79 -7.16 15.37 -0.90
N THR A 80 -8.16 14.84 -0.20
CA THR A 80 -8.63 15.42 1.06
C THR A 80 -7.58 15.32 2.15
N PHE A 81 -6.92 14.18 2.30
CA PHE A 81 -5.84 14.02 3.28
C PHE A 81 -4.64 14.92 2.98
N ASP A 82 -4.25 15.06 1.71
CA ASP A 82 -3.17 15.96 1.32
C ASP A 82 -3.50 17.42 1.64
N ARG A 83 -4.75 17.84 1.41
CA ARG A 83 -5.23 19.17 1.75
C ARG A 83 -5.23 19.40 3.25
N LEU A 84 -5.76 18.44 4.02
CA LEU A 84 -5.76 18.50 5.48
C LEU A 84 -4.33 18.57 6.05
N GLY A 85 -3.40 17.79 5.50
CA GLY A 85 -1.99 17.84 5.90
C GLY A 85 -1.35 19.20 5.63
N ARG A 86 -1.67 19.85 4.51
CA ARG A 86 -1.21 21.22 4.21
C ARG A 86 -1.80 22.25 5.16
N GLN A 87 -3.10 22.18 5.44
CA GLN A 87 -3.77 23.09 6.36
C GLN A 87 -3.24 22.94 7.79
N LEU A 88 -3.00 21.71 8.24
CA LEU A 88 -2.42 21.46 9.56
C LEU A 88 -1.00 22.03 9.66
N LYS A 89 -0.16 21.86 8.63
CA LYS A 89 1.18 22.46 8.59
C LYS A 89 1.15 23.99 8.67
N GLN A 90 0.19 24.63 8.01
CA GLN A 90 0.03 26.09 8.05
C GLN A 90 -0.42 26.61 9.43
N LEU A 91 -1.05 25.75 10.25
CA LEU A 91 -1.49 26.08 11.61
C LEU A 91 -0.40 25.83 12.67
N MET A 92 0.67 25.11 12.32
CA MET A 92 1.81 24.92 13.21
C MET A 92 2.78 26.10 13.04
N PRO A 93 3.12 26.83 14.11
CA PRO A 93 4.15 27.87 14.03
C PRO A 93 5.50 27.24 13.70
N ASP A 94 6.30 27.91 12.86
CA ASP A 94 7.62 27.44 12.37
C ASP A 94 8.62 27.12 13.50
N ASP A 95 8.35 27.57 14.73
CA ASP A 95 9.21 27.39 15.91
C ASP A 95 8.96 26.09 16.69
N VAL A 96 7.99 25.25 16.32
CA VAL A 96 7.86 23.92 16.94
C VAL A 96 8.77 22.95 16.20
N LYS A 97 10.04 22.91 16.63
CA LYS A 97 10.94 21.79 16.33
C LYS A 97 10.16 20.48 16.51
N ALA A 98 10.05 19.72 15.43
CA ALA A 98 9.49 18.37 15.48
C ALA A 98 10.11 17.61 16.66
N PRO A 99 9.34 16.90 17.49
CA PRO A 99 9.93 16.08 18.54
C PRO A 99 10.88 15.08 17.88
N GLU A 100 12.16 15.16 18.22
CA GLU A 100 13.31 14.38 17.70
C GLU A 100 13.20 12.85 17.93
N ASN A 101 12.04 12.31 18.26
CA ASN A 101 11.84 10.90 18.58
C ASN A 101 10.96 10.19 17.54
N VAL A 102 11.38 10.22 16.28
CA VAL A 102 10.95 9.22 15.29
C VAL A 102 12.16 8.86 14.40
N VAL A 103 12.75 7.72 14.72
CA VAL A 103 13.55 6.86 13.81
C VAL A 103 15.00 7.30 13.58
N LYS A 104 15.88 6.92 14.52
CA LYS A 104 17.20 6.39 14.15
C LYS A 104 17.00 5.01 13.51
N GLU A 105 16.58 4.96 12.24
CA GLU A 105 16.94 3.81 11.40
C GLU A 105 18.26 4.14 10.73
N LYS A 106 19.29 3.50 11.27
CA LYS A 106 20.57 3.26 10.59
C LYS A 106 20.25 2.77 9.18
N ALA A 107 20.52 3.60 8.19
CA ALA A 107 20.74 3.15 6.82
C ALA A 107 22.01 2.28 6.80
N THR A 108 21.86 0.98 7.04
CA THR A 108 22.84 0.00 6.59
C THR A 108 22.51 -0.35 5.14
N GLU A 109 23.27 0.26 4.25
CA GLU A 109 23.67 -0.20 2.92
C GLU A 109 23.05 -1.53 2.45
N ALA A 110 21.96 -1.44 1.69
CA ALA A 110 21.60 -2.48 0.75
C ALA A 110 22.44 -2.28 -0.53
N LYS A 111 23.53 -3.04 -0.63
CA LYS A 111 24.32 -3.22 -1.86
C LYS A 111 23.38 -3.46 -3.05
N VAL A 112 23.51 -2.61 -4.06
CA VAL A 112 22.99 -2.81 -5.41
C VAL A 112 23.45 -4.19 -5.92
N PRO A 113 22.57 -5.12 -6.34
CA PRO A 113 23.00 -6.27 -7.10
C PRO A 113 23.35 -5.80 -8.51
N VAL A 114 24.64 -5.60 -8.75
CA VAL A 114 25.21 -5.43 -10.09
C VAL A 114 24.86 -6.68 -10.90
N ARG A 115 23.91 -6.54 -11.83
CA ARG A 115 23.62 -7.57 -12.84
C ARG A 115 24.92 -7.90 -13.57
N ALA A 116 25.32 -9.17 -13.51
CA ALA A 116 26.43 -9.68 -14.29
C ALA A 116 26.18 -9.45 -15.80
N PRO A 117 27.13 -8.89 -16.57
CA PRO A 117 27.01 -8.83 -18.02
C PRO A 117 27.11 -10.25 -18.57
N ILE A 118 25.99 -10.71 -19.13
CA ILE A 118 25.87 -11.95 -19.90
C ILE A 118 26.94 -11.97 -20.99
N ALA A 119 27.85 -12.94 -20.90
CA ALA A 119 28.92 -13.16 -21.85
C ALA A 119 28.33 -13.37 -23.26
N LYS A 120 28.64 -12.45 -24.18
CA LYS A 120 28.41 -12.62 -25.61
C LYS A 120 29.71 -13.05 -26.27
N LYS A 121 29.60 -14.13 -27.04
CA LYS A 121 30.51 -14.64 -28.10
C LYS A 121 31.64 -15.56 -27.61
N HIS A 122 31.54 -16.84 -27.96
CA HIS A 122 32.39 -17.41 -29.03
C HIS A 122 31.70 -18.62 -29.68
N ARG A 123 31.25 -18.41 -30.91
CA ARG A 123 30.92 -19.46 -31.87
C ARG A 123 32.26 -19.94 -32.42
N ARG A 124 32.70 -21.16 -32.06
CA ARG A 124 33.77 -21.85 -32.78
C ARG A 124 33.35 -23.27 -33.07
N SER A 125 33.32 -23.53 -34.37
CA SER A 125 33.14 -24.76 -35.11
C SER A 125 33.95 -25.94 -34.56
N PHE A 126 33.32 -27.10 -34.51
CA PHE A 126 33.99 -28.38 -34.74
C PHE A 126 33.26 -29.07 -35.89
N ALA A 127 33.99 -29.23 -36.99
CA ALA A 127 33.85 -30.34 -37.93
C ALA A 127 34.95 -31.35 -37.56
#